data_AF-A0A963RZ58-F1
#
_entry.id   AF-A0A963RZ58-F1
#
_cell.length_a   1.000
_cell.length_b   1.000
_cell.length_c   1.000
_cell.angle_alpha   90.00
_cell.angle_beta   90.00
_cell.angle_gamma   90.00
#
_symmetry.space_group_name_H-M   'P 1'
#
loop_
_entity.id
_entity.type
_entity.pdbx_description
1 polymer ?
#
loop_
_entity_poly.entity_id
_entity_poly.type
_entity_poly.pdbx_seq_one_letter_code
_entity_poly.pdbx_strand_id
1 'polypeptide(L)'
;MFATLRRSGGIEALVRRSGYSPASVSAASEALIPELLACLRIFVENEGGEEVGVKSLLGVLEELGGGRLAAEIMGHEAISLEPADAIFEQICDNRAIGRPIPGAIAEQSGVDQDVVENILPLLAMLMCGYVAARAGGSGDGDGLHWALDLLVKDRKI
;
A
#
# COMPACT_ATOMS: atom_id res chain seq x y z
N MET A 1 -7.21 0.69 -7.20
CA MET A 1 -6.00 1.29 -6.61
C MET A 1 -4.90 1.58 -7.64
N PHE A 2 -4.46 0.63 -8.48
CA PHE A 2 -3.41 0.85 -9.48
C PHE A 2 -3.65 2.08 -10.39
N ALA A 3 -4.82 2.18 -11.02
CA ALA A 3 -5.17 3.32 -11.87
C ALA A 3 -5.11 4.67 -11.13
N THR A 4 -5.38 4.67 -9.82
CA THR A 4 -5.29 5.85 -8.96
C THR A 4 -3.83 6.24 -8.75
N LEU A 5 -2.98 5.30 -8.32
CA LEU A 5 -1.55 5.55 -8.14
C LEU A 5 -0.88 6.01 -9.43
N ARG A 6 -1.22 5.40 -10.57
CA ARG A 6 -0.75 5.81 -11.88
C ARG A 6 -1.17 7.25 -12.23
N ARG A 7 -2.44 7.61 -12.01
CA ARG A 7 -2.89 8.99 -12.26
C ARG A 7 -2.29 10.01 -11.31
N SER A 8 -1.92 9.60 -10.09
CA SER A 8 -1.28 10.49 -9.10
C SER A 8 0.22 10.71 -9.32
N GLY A 9 0.85 10.04 -10.30
CA GLY A 9 2.31 10.09 -10.49
C GLY A 9 3.09 9.11 -9.62
N GLY A 10 2.40 8.22 -8.90
CA GLY A 10 2.99 7.29 -7.94
C GLY A 10 3.80 6.18 -8.60
N ILE A 11 3.34 5.67 -9.74
CA ILE A 11 4.08 4.65 -10.49
C ILE A 11 5.37 5.25 -11.07
N GLU A 12 5.30 6.49 -11.57
CA GLU A 12 6.45 7.22 -12.06
C GLU A 12 7.47 7.50 -10.95
N ALA A 13 7.01 7.77 -9.72
CA ALA A 13 7.89 7.85 -8.57
C ALA A 13 8.59 6.52 -8.28
N LEU A 14 7.87 5.39 -8.30
CA LEU A 14 8.47 4.07 -8.13
C LEU A 14 9.53 3.76 -9.18
N VAL A 15 9.29 4.13 -10.45
CA VAL A 15 10.29 4.01 -11.52
C VAL A 15 11.56 4.79 -11.17
N ARG A 16 11.42 6.05 -10.75
CA ARG A 16 12.57 6.88 -10.36
C ARG A 16 13.31 6.32 -9.14
N ARG A 17 12.58 5.80 -8.15
CA ARG A 17 13.17 5.30 -6.90
C ARG A 17 13.91 3.98 -7.07
N SER A 18 13.36 3.09 -7.90
CA SER A 18 13.88 1.74 -8.06
C SER A 18 14.91 1.60 -9.19
N GLY A 19 14.90 2.50 -10.18
CA GLY A 19 15.81 2.45 -11.31
C GLY A 19 15.47 1.38 -12.36
N TYR A 20 14.41 0.59 -12.17
CA TYR A 20 13.94 -0.39 -13.16
C TYR A 20 13.12 0.25 -14.28
N SER A 21 12.87 -0.54 -15.33
CA SER A 21 12.08 -0.08 -16.47
C SER A 21 10.63 0.24 -16.08
N PRO A 22 9.97 1.23 -16.72
CA PRO A 22 8.56 1.53 -16.47
C PRO A 22 7.63 0.33 -16.64
N ALA A 23 7.94 -0.56 -17.60
CA ALA A 23 7.16 -1.77 -17.84
C ALA A 23 7.27 -2.75 -16.66
N SER A 24 8.48 -3.00 -16.16
CA SER A 24 8.74 -3.89 -15.03
C SER A 24 8.08 -3.38 -13.74
N VAL A 25 8.19 -2.08 -13.45
CA VAL A 25 7.58 -1.47 -12.26
C VAL A 25 6.06 -1.47 -12.34
N SER A 26 5.49 -1.23 -13.52
CA SER A 26 4.04 -1.29 -13.71
C SER A 26 3.53 -2.70 -13.49
N ALA A 27 4.16 -3.71 -14.10
CA ALA A 27 3.78 -5.11 -13.95
C ALA A 27 3.91 -5.58 -12.49
N ALA A 28 5.02 -5.25 -11.82
CA ALA A 28 5.20 -5.54 -10.40
C ALA A 28 4.10 -4.88 -9.55
N SER A 29 3.81 -3.60 -9.81
CA SER A 29 2.79 -2.87 -9.04
C SER A 29 1.38 -3.42 -9.26
N GLU A 30 1.04 -3.82 -10.48
CA GLU A 30 -0.25 -4.47 -10.79
C GLU A 30 -0.41 -5.79 -10.03
N ALA A 31 0.67 -6.56 -9.89
CA ALA A 31 0.67 -7.83 -9.15
C ALA A 31 0.68 -7.63 -7.62
N LEU A 32 1.38 -6.62 -7.12
CA LEU A 32 1.56 -6.38 -5.68
C LEU A 32 0.39 -5.65 -5.02
N ILE A 33 -0.33 -4.80 -5.75
CA ILE A 33 -1.43 -4.01 -5.19
C ILE A 33 -2.57 -4.86 -4.61
N PRO A 34 -3.05 -5.93 -5.26
CA PRO A 34 -4.07 -6.81 -4.69
C PRO A 34 -3.63 -7.42 -3.36
N GLU A 35 -2.39 -7.87 -3.26
CA GLU A 35 -1.82 -8.47 -2.05
C GLU A 35 -1.71 -7.46 -0.90
N LEU A 36 -1.19 -6.26 -1.18
CA LEU A 36 -1.11 -5.20 -0.18
C LEU A 36 -2.49 -4.71 0.27
N LEU A 37 -3.47 -4.62 -0.65
CA LEU A 37 -4.86 -4.34 -0.29
C LEU A 37 -5.45 -5.45 0.58
N ALA A 38 -5.16 -6.72 0.28
CA ALA A 38 -5.60 -7.84 1.11
C ALA A 38 -5.09 -7.72 2.55
N CYS A 39 -3.81 -7.37 2.74
CA CYS A 39 -3.26 -7.11 4.07
C CYS A 39 -4.04 -6.03 4.84
N LEU A 40 -4.31 -4.88 4.22
CA LEU A 40 -5.09 -3.80 4.87
C LEU A 40 -6.51 -4.26 5.24
N ARG A 41 -7.15 -5.06 4.37
CA ARG A 41 -8.51 -5.56 4.59
C ARG A 41 -8.57 -6.56 5.75
N ILE A 42 -7.60 -7.46 5.81
CA ILE A 42 -7.47 -8.42 6.91
C ILE A 42 -7.22 -7.71 8.24
N PHE A 43 -6.36 -6.70 8.24
CA PHE A 43 -6.15 -5.86 9.41
C PHE A 43 -7.49 -5.25 9.87
N VAL A 44 -8.24 -4.63 8.95
CA VAL A 44 -9.56 -4.06 9.27
C VAL A 44 -10.51 -5.11 9.84
N GLU A 45 -10.54 -6.31 9.27
CA GLU A 45 -11.38 -7.42 9.75
C GLU A 45 -11.00 -7.88 11.16
N ASN A 46 -9.70 -8.00 11.46
CA ASN A 46 -9.19 -8.40 12.77
C ASN A 46 -9.44 -7.33 13.85
N GLU A 47 -9.46 -6.06 13.47
CA GLU A 47 -9.68 -4.91 14.36
C GLU A 47 -11.17 -4.56 14.53
N GLY A 48 -12.06 -5.53 14.33
CA GLY A 48 -13.50 -5.40 14.57
C GLY A 48 -14.34 -5.06 13.33
N GLY A 49 -13.72 -4.93 12.16
CA GLY A 49 -14.40 -4.74 10.88
C GLY A 49 -15.02 -3.37 10.67
N GLU A 50 -15.56 -3.18 9.47
CA GLU A 50 -16.33 -1.98 9.07
C GLU A 50 -15.61 -0.67 9.43
N GLU A 51 -16.31 0.28 10.05
CA GLU A 51 -15.78 1.58 10.43
C GLU A 51 -14.74 1.50 11.56
N VAL A 52 -14.90 0.55 12.50
CA VAL A 52 -14.00 0.41 13.65
C VAL A 52 -12.62 -0.02 13.18
N GLY A 53 -12.56 -1.07 12.36
CA GLY A 53 -11.30 -1.56 11.82
C GLY A 53 -10.61 -0.55 10.90
N VAL A 54 -11.39 0.18 10.07
CA VAL A 54 -10.83 1.25 9.22
C VAL A 54 -10.26 2.39 10.07
N LYS A 55 -10.92 2.80 11.15
CA LYS A 55 -10.39 3.81 12.08
C LYS A 55 -9.13 3.32 12.80
N SER A 56 -9.08 2.06 13.22
CA SER A 56 -7.88 1.44 13.81
C SER A 56 -6.71 1.50 12.81
N LEU A 57 -6.95 1.12 11.56
CA LEU A 57 -5.94 1.15 10.49
C LEU A 57 -5.42 2.58 10.26
N LEU A 58 -6.32 3.56 10.16
CA LEU A 58 -5.93 4.95 9.98
C LEU A 58 -5.10 5.46 11.17
N GLY A 59 -5.44 5.06 12.41
CA GLY A 59 -4.63 5.38 13.59
C GLY A 59 -3.20 4.84 13.50
N VAL A 60 -3.04 3.55 13.18
CA VAL A 60 -1.72 2.93 12.96
C VAL A 60 -0.97 3.62 11.83
N LEU A 61 -1.63 3.92 10.72
CA LEU A 61 -1.00 4.60 9.59
C LEU A 61 -0.51 6.00 9.97
N GLU A 62 -1.27 6.76 10.75
CA GLU A 62 -0.84 8.08 11.26
C GLU A 62 0.41 7.95 12.16
N GLU A 63 0.46 6.95 13.04
CA GLU A 63 1.63 6.67 13.89
C GLU A 63 2.88 6.30 13.06
N LEU A 64 2.69 5.57 11.96
CA LEU A 64 3.74 5.21 11.01
C LEU A 64 4.17 6.38 10.10
N GLY A 65 3.51 7.53 10.17
CA GLY A 65 3.87 8.75 9.43
C GLY A 65 2.79 9.26 8.46
N GLY A 66 1.66 8.59 8.38
CA GLY A 66 0.46 9.02 7.65
C GLY A 66 0.75 9.35 6.18
N GLY A 67 0.19 10.46 5.70
CA GLY A 67 0.39 10.93 4.33
C GLY A 67 1.86 11.18 3.93
N ARG A 68 2.77 11.37 4.90
CA ARG A 68 4.19 11.60 4.62
C ARG A 68 4.87 10.38 3.99
N LEU A 69 4.40 9.17 4.27
CA LEU A 69 4.90 7.95 3.64
C LEU A 69 4.84 8.02 2.12
N ALA A 70 3.73 8.52 1.56
CA ALA A 70 3.59 8.73 0.14
C ALA A 70 4.45 9.92 -0.34
N ALA A 71 4.52 11.00 0.44
CA ALA A 71 5.35 12.15 0.11
C ALA A 71 6.85 11.81 0.00
N GLU A 72 7.36 10.93 0.86
CA GLU A 72 8.74 10.44 0.81
C GLU A 72 9.02 9.71 -0.50
N ILE A 73 8.14 8.81 -0.93
CA ILE A 73 8.29 8.10 -2.21
C ILE A 73 8.25 9.08 -3.39
N MET A 74 7.33 10.04 -3.35
CA MET A 74 7.14 11.05 -4.40
C MET A 74 8.29 12.07 -4.49
N GLY A 75 9.00 12.30 -3.38
CA GLY A 75 10.12 13.22 -3.27
C GLY A 75 11.38 12.77 -4.00
N HIS A 76 12.48 13.50 -3.76
CA HIS A 76 13.80 13.23 -4.36
C HIS A 76 14.88 12.90 -3.32
N GLU A 77 14.57 13.05 -2.03
CA GLU A 77 15.48 12.79 -0.93
C GLU A 77 15.69 11.29 -0.71
N ALA A 78 16.78 10.90 -0.04
CA ALA A 78 17.01 9.49 0.32
C ALA A 78 15.82 8.93 1.12
N ILE A 79 15.37 7.72 0.77
CA ILE A 79 14.25 7.05 1.45
C ILE A 79 14.82 6.11 2.51
N SER A 80 14.24 6.14 3.72
CA SER A 80 14.40 5.06 4.70
C SER A 80 13.34 3.99 4.44
N LEU A 81 13.73 2.71 4.50
CA LEU A 81 12.80 1.59 4.38
C LEU A 81 12.22 1.15 5.73
N GLU A 82 12.67 1.74 6.86
CA GLU A 82 12.11 1.43 8.19
C GLU A 82 10.57 1.53 8.26
N PRO A 83 9.91 2.52 7.64
CA PRO A 83 8.45 2.57 7.66
C PRO A 83 7.81 1.42 6.89
N ALA A 84 8.45 0.90 5.83
CA ALA A 84 7.95 -0.27 5.10
C ALA A 84 8.00 -1.51 5.98
N ASP A 85 9.10 -1.73 6.70
CA ASP A 85 9.23 -2.86 7.62
C ASP A 85 8.17 -2.77 8.74
N ALA A 86 7.98 -1.59 9.33
CA ALA A 86 6.95 -1.38 10.34
C ALA A 86 5.51 -1.60 9.80
N ILE A 87 5.23 -1.21 8.54
CA ILE A 87 3.97 -1.56 7.87
C ILE A 87 3.82 -3.08 7.79
N PHE A 88 4.84 -3.80 7.36
CA PHE A 88 4.75 -5.26 7.24
C PHE A 88 4.54 -5.94 8.59
N GLU A 89 5.22 -5.48 9.64
CA GLU A 89 5.09 -6.02 10.99
C GLU A 89 3.73 -5.72 11.63
N GLN A 90 3.23 -4.49 11.54
CA GLN A 90 2.01 -4.09 12.25
C GLN A 90 0.74 -4.42 11.47
N ILE A 91 0.79 -4.35 10.14
CA ILE A 91 -0.39 -4.46 9.28
C ILE A 91 -0.44 -5.82 8.57
N CYS A 92 0.69 -6.28 8.03
CA CYS A 92 0.72 -7.48 7.18
C CYS A 92 1.05 -8.78 7.92
N ASP A 93 1.54 -8.73 9.16
CA ASP A 93 1.90 -9.92 9.95
C ASP A 93 0.75 -10.44 10.85
N ASN A 94 -0.43 -9.83 10.76
CA ASN A 94 -1.57 -10.20 11.61
C ASN A 94 -2.31 -11.48 11.10
N ARG A 95 -1.63 -12.62 11.23
CA ARG A 95 -2.13 -14.01 11.44
C ARG A 95 -3.20 -14.64 10.51
N ALA A 96 -3.79 -13.96 9.52
CA ALA A 96 -4.82 -14.58 8.65
C ALA A 96 -4.36 -14.86 7.20
N ILE A 97 -3.54 -14.00 6.58
CA ILE A 97 -2.83 -14.25 5.31
C ILE A 97 -1.44 -13.63 5.48
N GLY A 98 -0.39 -14.43 5.23
CA GLY A 98 0.99 -14.02 5.50
C GLY A 98 1.43 -12.78 4.69
N ARG A 99 2.51 -12.15 5.14
CA ARG A 99 3.23 -11.08 4.41
C ARG A 99 3.31 -11.42 2.91
N PRO A 100 3.08 -10.45 1.98
CA PRO A 100 3.23 -10.70 0.55
C PRO A 100 4.58 -11.36 0.27
N ILE A 101 4.56 -12.52 -0.38
CA ILE A 101 5.78 -13.32 -0.64
C ILE A 101 6.26 -12.96 -2.05
N PRO A 102 7.38 -12.23 -2.20
CA PRO A 102 7.84 -11.76 -3.50
C PRO A 102 8.02 -12.87 -4.54
N GLY A 103 8.52 -14.04 -4.12
CA GLY A 103 8.69 -15.20 -5.00
C GLY A 103 7.38 -15.70 -5.61
N ALA A 104 6.31 -15.83 -4.80
CA ALA A 104 5.01 -16.28 -5.29
C ALA A 104 4.38 -15.26 -6.27
N ILE A 105 4.58 -13.97 -6.01
CA ILE A 105 4.07 -12.89 -6.87
C ILE A 105 4.86 -12.83 -8.17
N ALA A 106 6.18 -13.00 -8.12
CA ALA A 106 7.05 -13.07 -9.29
C ALA A 106 6.66 -14.24 -10.21
N GLU A 107 6.46 -15.44 -9.65
CA GLU A 107 6.02 -16.62 -10.40
C GLU A 107 4.66 -16.41 -11.07
N GLN A 108 3.69 -15.83 -10.37
CA GLN A 108 2.33 -15.63 -10.89
C GLN A 108 2.25 -14.51 -11.94
N SER A 109 3.06 -13.47 -11.79
CA SER A 109 3.04 -12.29 -12.67
C SER A 109 4.02 -12.38 -13.85
N GLY A 110 4.97 -13.32 -13.82
CA GLY A 110 6.06 -13.40 -14.79
C GLY A 110 7.06 -12.23 -14.69
N VAL A 111 7.03 -11.49 -13.59
CA VAL A 111 7.97 -10.40 -13.29
C VAL A 111 9.20 -10.97 -12.61
N ASP A 112 10.36 -10.40 -12.90
CA ASP A 112 11.61 -10.78 -12.23
C ASP A 112 11.48 -10.59 -10.70
N GLN A 113 11.91 -11.60 -9.94
CA GLN A 113 11.82 -11.60 -8.49
C GLN A 113 12.53 -10.40 -7.86
N ASP A 114 13.69 -10.00 -8.38
CA ASP A 114 14.44 -8.85 -7.87
C ASP A 114 13.63 -7.55 -8.02
N VAL A 115 12.90 -7.39 -9.13
CA VAL A 115 12.01 -6.25 -9.32
C VAL A 115 10.88 -6.27 -8.29
N VAL A 116 10.26 -7.43 -8.06
CA VAL A 116 9.17 -7.54 -7.08
C VAL A 116 9.64 -7.22 -5.67
N GLU A 117 10.79 -7.76 -5.26
CA GLU A 117 11.39 -7.53 -3.94
C GLU A 117 11.72 -6.05 -3.69
N ASN A 118 12.23 -5.36 -4.70
CA ASN A 118 12.58 -3.94 -4.58
C ASN A 118 11.35 -3.01 -4.66
N ILE A 119 10.31 -3.38 -5.42
CA ILE A 119 9.09 -2.56 -5.55
C ILE A 119 8.16 -2.73 -4.35
N LEU A 120 8.08 -3.93 -3.77
CA LEU A 120 7.17 -4.23 -2.66
C LEU A 120 7.23 -3.22 -1.49
N PRO A 121 8.39 -2.93 -0.85
CA PRO A 121 8.44 -2.01 0.28
C PRO A 121 8.10 -0.57 -0.11
N LEU A 122 8.56 -0.12 -1.29
CA LEU A 122 8.28 1.23 -1.79
C LEU A 122 6.78 1.42 -2.11
N LEU A 123 6.18 0.40 -2.71
CA LEU A 123 4.76 0.41 -3.03
C LEU A 123 3.90 0.33 -1.77
N ALA A 124 4.32 -0.43 -0.75
CA ALA A 124 3.64 -0.48 0.54
C ALA A 124 3.60 0.92 1.20
N MET A 125 4.74 1.62 1.27
CA MET A 125 4.80 2.99 1.79
C MET A 125 3.93 3.95 0.97
N LEU A 126 4.03 3.90 -0.36
CA LEU A 126 3.25 4.77 -1.25
C LEU A 126 1.75 4.54 -1.08
N MET A 127 1.32 3.27 -1.06
CA MET A 127 -0.08 2.89 -0.98
C MET A 127 -0.68 3.25 0.39
N CYS A 128 0.03 2.91 1.48
CA CYS A 128 -0.39 3.23 2.84
C CYS A 128 -0.44 4.74 3.09
N GLY A 129 0.58 5.48 2.63
CA GLY A 129 0.58 6.93 2.71
C GLY A 129 -0.53 7.57 1.88
N TYR A 130 -0.85 7.03 0.71
CA TYR A 130 -1.96 7.51 -0.10
C TYR A 130 -3.31 7.30 0.61
N VAL A 131 -3.51 6.12 1.21
CA VAL A 131 -4.73 5.82 1.99
C VAL A 131 -4.86 6.78 3.16
N ALA A 132 -3.81 6.97 3.95
CA ALA A 132 -3.79 7.89 5.09
C ALA A 132 -4.07 9.34 4.65
N ALA A 133 -3.37 9.83 3.61
CA ALA A 133 -3.57 11.17 3.09
C ALA A 133 -4.98 11.40 2.55
N ARG A 134 -5.55 10.43 1.82
CA ARG A 134 -6.89 10.56 1.22
C ARG A 134 -7.98 10.50 2.28
N ALA A 135 -7.82 9.63 3.28
CA ALA A 135 -8.76 9.48 4.37
C ALA A 135 -8.71 10.66 5.36
N GLY A 136 -7.52 11.17 5.68
CA GLY A 136 -7.31 12.29 6.61
C GLY A 136 -7.45 13.69 6.00
N GLY A 137 -7.18 13.86 4.70
CA GLY A 137 -7.22 15.16 4.01
C GLY A 137 -8.62 15.69 3.67
N SER A 138 -9.67 14.88 3.86
CA SER A 138 -11.05 15.26 3.56
C SER A 138 -11.77 15.55 4.88
N GLY A 139 -11.68 16.80 5.36
CA GLY A 139 -12.21 17.25 6.66
C GLY A 139 -13.72 17.19 6.86
N ASP A 140 -14.45 16.35 6.11
CA ASP A 140 -15.92 16.29 6.11
C ASP A 140 -16.48 14.86 5.92
N GLY A 141 -15.87 13.85 6.57
CA GLY A 141 -16.36 12.45 6.55
C GLY A 141 -16.21 11.68 5.23
N ASP A 142 -16.05 12.38 4.11
CA ASP A 142 -15.88 11.83 2.75
C ASP A 142 -14.62 10.94 2.63
N GLY A 143 -13.55 11.29 3.33
CA GLY A 143 -12.30 10.52 3.33
C GLY A 143 -12.44 9.15 4.01
N LEU A 144 -13.14 9.11 5.14
CA LEU A 144 -13.46 7.86 5.83
C LEU A 144 -14.43 7.01 4.99
N HIS A 145 -15.42 7.63 4.35
CA HIS A 145 -16.34 6.93 3.45
C HIS A 145 -15.60 6.27 2.28
N TRP A 146 -14.66 6.99 1.67
CA TRP A 146 -13.80 6.45 0.62
C TRP A 146 -12.96 5.25 1.11
N ALA A 147 -12.40 5.33 2.33
CA ALA A 147 -11.61 4.24 2.89
C ALA A 147 -12.47 3.00 3.18
N LEU A 148 -13.70 3.21 3.67
CA LEU A 148 -14.69 2.15 3.86
C LEU A 148 -15.06 1.48 2.54
N ASP A 149 -15.26 2.26 1.47
CA ASP A 149 -15.57 1.71 0.15
C ASP A 149 -14.41 0.85 -0.37
N LEU A 150 -13.17 1.34 -0.24
CA LEU A 150 -11.96 0.62 -0.70
C LEU A 150 -11.71 -0.68 0.08
N LEU A 151 -11.85 -0.64 1.40
CA LEU A 151 -11.40 -1.71 2.30
C LEU A 151 -12.52 -2.68 2.70
N VAL A 152 -13.79 -2.29 2.57
CA VAL A 152 -14.92 -3.13 3.01
C VAL A 152 -15.86 -3.46 1.86
N LYS A 153 -16.20 -2.49 1.00
CA LYS A 153 -17.21 -2.71 -0.06
C LYS A 153 -16.64 -3.26 -1.36
N ASP A 154 -15.40 -2.91 -1.73
CA ASP A 154 -14.71 -3.42 -2.92
C ASP A 154 -14.23 -4.88 -2.78
N ARG A 155 -14.87 -5.70 -1.93
CA ARG A 155 -14.65 -7.16 -1.81
C ARG A 155 -15.31 -7.97 -2.95
N LYS A 156 -15.49 -7.38 -4.15
CA LYS A 156 -16.03 -8.15 -5.27
C LYS A 156 -15.03 -9.22 -5.70
N ILE A 157 -15.40 -10.45 -5.34
CA ILE A 157 -14.94 -11.76 -5.79
C ILE A 157 -15.09 -11.86 -7.31
#